data_AF-A0A2H0PMF6-F1
#
_entry.id   AF-A0A2H0PMF6-F1
#
_cell.length_a   1.000
_cell.length_b   1.000
_cell.length_c   1.000
_cell.angle_alpha   90.00
_cell.angle_beta   90.00
_cell.angle_gamma   90.00
#
_symmetry.space_group_name_H-M   'P 1'
#
loop_
_entity.id
_entity.type
_entity.pdbx_description
1 polymer ?
#
loop_
_entity_poly.entity_id
_entity_poly.type
_entity_poly.pdbx_seq_one_letter_code
_entity_poly.pdbx_strand_id
1 'polypeptide(L)' 'MPYPYPAIYEFIRKHVIPTYLRDREKAWELTSKGFWRRRRSNKLAPVSRAQKVFQTLALRSYQGTELGKR' A
#
# COMPACT_ATOMS: atom_id res chain seq x y z
N MET A 1 17.99 -14.23 13.22
CA MET A 1 18.01 -14.95 11.93
C MET A 1 17.85 -13.95 10.80
N PRO A 2 18.71 -13.91 9.78
CA PRO A 2 18.48 -13.08 8.61
C PRO A 2 17.22 -13.56 7.86
N TYR A 3 16.38 -12.62 7.42
CA TYR A 3 15.16 -12.93 6.68
C TYR A 3 15.54 -13.54 5.32
N PRO A 4 14.99 -14.69 4.90
CA PRO A 4 15.41 -15.37 3.67
C PRO A 4 15.12 -14.58 2.39
N TYR A 5 14.32 -13.52 2.46
CA TYR A 5 13.92 -12.71 1.31
C TYR A 5 14.01 -11.20 1.60
N PRO A 6 15.23 -10.62 1.64
CA PRO A 6 15.41 -9.21 1.95
C PRO A 6 14.71 -8.29 0.94
N ALA A 7 14.65 -8.67 -0.34
CA ALA A 7 13.92 -7.92 -1.37
C ALA A 7 12.40 -7.89 -1.13
N ILE A 8 11.81 -9.00 -0.67
CA ILE A 8 10.38 -9.06 -0.32
C ILE A 8 10.10 -8.19 0.90
N TYR A 9 10.95 -8.29 1.92
CA TYR A 9 10.81 -7.49 3.13
C TYR A 9 10.86 -5.98 2.82
N GLU A 10 11.86 -5.55 2.04
CA GLU A 10 12.00 -4.16 1.64
C GLU A 10 10.83 -3.69 0.75
N PHE A 11 10.36 -4.54 -0.16
CA PHE A 11 9.17 -4.25 -0.96
C PHE A 11 7.92 -4.04 -0.09
N ILE A 12 7.70 -4.92 0.90
CA ILE A 12 6.57 -4.80 1.83
C ILE A 12 6.67 -3.49 2.62
N ARG A 13 7.86 -3.21 3.16
CA ARG A 13 8.12 -2.04 4.00
C ARG A 13 7.99 -0.72 3.24
N LYS A 14 8.56 -0.62 2.04
CA LYS A 14 8.62 0.62 1.26
C LYS A 14 7.41 0.86 0.36
N HIS A 15 6.78 -0.22 -0.13
CA HIS A 15 5.70 -0.10 -1.11
C HIS A 15 4.37 -0.60 -0.54
N VAL A 16 4.31 -1.80 0.04
CA VAL A 16 3.02 -2.41 0.40
C VAL A 16 2.34 -1.67 1.54
N ILE A 17 3.00 -1.56 2.69
CA ILE A 17 2.44 -0.91 3.88
C ILE A 17 2.06 0.55 3.58
N PRO A 18 2.94 1.39 2.99
CA PRO A 18 2.57 2.77 2.70
C PRO A 18 1.41 2.89 1.71
N THR A 19 1.27 1.98 0.75
CA THR A 19 0.18 2.01 -0.22
C THR A 19 -1.17 1.73 0.44
N TYR A 20 -1.26 0.71 1.29
CA TYR A 20 -2.48 0.43 2.05
C TYR A 20 -2.81 1.55 3.05
N LEU A 21 -1.79 2.09 3.73
CA LEU A 21 -1.97 3.22 4.64
C LEU A 21 -2.29 4.54 3.90
N ARG A 22 -2.15 4.62 2.58
CA ARG A 22 -2.56 5.77 1.78
C ARG A 22 -3.91 5.58 1.09
N ASP A 23 -4.50 4.39 1.15
CA ASP A 23 -5.81 4.14 0.57
C ASP A 23 -6.85 5.02 1.26
N ARG A 24 -7.62 5.76 0.46
CA ARG A 24 -8.70 6.63 0.92
C ARG A 24 -10.03 6.33 0.22
N GLU A 25 -10.04 5.40 -0.71
CA GLU A 25 -11.24 5.00 -1.47
C GLU A 25 -11.96 3.84 -0.77
N LYS A 26 -11.20 2.86 -0.26
CA LYS A 26 -11.72 1.64 0.34
C LYS A 26 -11.30 1.44 1.80
N ALA A 27 -10.34 2.22 2.30
CA ALA A 27 -9.90 2.10 3.69
C ALA A 27 -10.99 2.49 4.70
N TRP A 28 -11.15 1.63 5.70
CA TRP A 28 -11.91 1.91 6.91
C TRP A 28 -10.96 1.97 8.09
N GLU A 29 -11.27 2.85 9.03
CA GLU A 29 -10.54 3.04 10.27
C GLU A 29 -11.41 2.57 11.42
N LEU A 30 -10.80 1.81 12.33
CA LEU A 30 -11.42 1.48 13.60
C LEU A 30 -11.30 2.70 14.51
N THR A 31 -12.44 3.22 14.94
CA THR A 31 -12.48 4.34 15.89
C THR A 31 -12.18 3.84 17.31
N SER A 32 -11.78 4.76 18.21
CA SER A 32 -11.57 4.45 19.63
C SER A 32 -12.81 3.91 20.34
N LYS A 33 -13.99 4.09 19.75
CA LYS A 33 -15.28 3.58 20.26
C LYS A 33 -15.67 2.22 19.67
N GLY A 34 -14.80 1.57 18.89
CA GLY A 34 -15.04 0.24 18.31
C GLY A 34 -15.86 0.24 17.01
N PHE A 35 -16.21 1.40 16.46
CA PHE A 35 -16.93 1.48 15.18
C PHE A 35 -15.99 1.62 14.00
N TRP A 36 -16.34 0.99 12.88
CA TRP A 36 -15.68 1.21 11.60
C TRP A 36 -16.19 2.47 10.94
N ARG A 37 -15.28 3.34 10.50
CA ARG A 37 -15.61 4.55 9.74
C ARG A 37 -14.75 4.63 8.49
N ARG A 38 -15.30 5.04 7.35
CA ARG A 38 -14.49 5.33 6.17
C ARG A 38 -13.46 6.44 6.48
N ARG A 39 -12.21 6.20 6.09
CA ARG A 39 -11.15 7.20 6.19
C ARG A 39 -11.55 8.43 5.37
N ARG A 40 -11.50 9.63 5.97
CA ARG A 40 -11.89 10.85 5.25
C ARG A 40 -10.85 11.15 4.17
N SER A 41 -11.32 11.27 2.93
CA SER A 41 -10.53 11.82 1.84
C SER A 41 -10.27 13.30 2.11
N ASN A 42 -9.01 13.68 2.34
CA ASN A 42 -8.64 15.08 2.32
C ASN A 42 -8.77 15.57 0.86
N LYS A 43 -9.67 16.52 0.57
CA LYS A 43 -10.01 16.96 -0.81
C LYS A 43 -8.79 17.40 -1.64
N LEU A 44 -7.71 17.78 -0.97
CA LEU A 44 -6.46 18.26 -1.58
C LEU A 44 -5.47 17.16 -1.96
N ALA A 45 -5.66 15.91 -1.50
CA ALA A 45 -4.75 14.84 -1.86
C ALA A 45 -5.37 13.93 -2.94
N PRO A 46 -4.56 13.38 -3.85
CA PRO A 46 -5.05 12.46 -4.87
C PRO A 46 -5.72 11.25 -4.20
N VAL A 47 -6.92 10.90 -4.70
CA VAL A 47 -7.63 9.70 -4.27
C VAL A 47 -6.80 8.50 -4.71
N SER A 48 -6.34 7.72 -3.74
CA SER A 48 -5.56 6.50 -3.98
C SER A 48 -6.36 5.27 -3.56
N ARG A 49 -6.36 4.25 -4.42
CA ARG A 49 -6.89 2.90 -4.15
C ARG A 49 -5.76 1.90 -4.30
N ALA A 50 -5.44 1.21 -3.21
CA ALA A 50 -4.29 0.31 -3.14
C ALA A 50 -4.34 -0.77 -4.23
N GLN A 51 -5.52 -1.37 -4.44
CA GLN A 51 -5.70 -2.41 -5.46
C GLN A 51 -5.32 -1.94 -6.88
N LYS A 52 -5.68 -0.70 -7.25
CA LYS A 52 -5.31 -0.14 -8.56
C LYS A 52 -3.81 0.10 -8.66
N VAL A 53 -3.19 0.61 -7.59
CA VAL A 53 -1.73 0.83 -7.53
C VAL A 53 -0.99 -0.50 -7.75
N PHE A 54 -1.38 -1.57 -7.06
CA PHE A 54 -0.74 -2.88 -7.23
C PHE A 54 -1.03 -3.51 -8.59
N GLN A 55 -2.22 -3.33 -9.16
CA GLN A 55 -2.49 -3.73 -10.54
C GLN A 55 -1.53 -3.04 -11.53
N THR A 56 -1.30 -1.73 -11.38
CA THR A 56 -0.33 -1.01 -12.21
C THR A 56 1.10 -1.49 -12.00
N LEU A 57 1.51 -1.79 -10.76
CA LEU A 57 2.84 -2.34 -10.49
C LEU A 57 3.01 -3.74 -11.11
N ALA A 58 2.00 -4.60 -11.00
CA ALA A 58 2.02 -5.94 -11.60
C ALA A 58 2.10 -5.88 -13.14
N LEU A 59 1.34 -4.98 -13.78
CA LEU A 59 1.40 -4.75 -15.24
C LEU A 59 2.78 -4.27 -15.71
N ARG A 60 3.55 -3.63 -14.82
CA ARG A 60 4.92 -3.17 -15.09
C ARG A 60 5.97 -4.16 -14.57
N SER A 61 5.59 -5.41 -14.27
CA SER A 61 6.49 -6.42 -13.71
C SER A 61 7.28 -5.92 -12.49
N TYR A 62 6.65 -5.10 -11.65
CA TYR A 62 7.24 -4.48 -10.47
C TYR A 62 8.51 -3.63 -10.73
N GLN A 63 8.67 -3.13 -11.97
CA GLN A 63 9.77 -2.26 -12.35
C GLN A 63 9.84 -1.02 -11.44
N GLY A 64 11.06 -0.68 -11.02
CA GLY A 64 11.31 0.43 -10.10
C GLY A 64 11.10 0.11 -8.62
N THR A 65 10.84 -1.15 -8.27
CA THR A 65 10.75 -1.63 -6.88
C THR A 65 11.80 -2.70 -6.60
N GLU A 66 11.97 -3.12 -5.34
CA GLU A 66 12.91 -4.18 -4.98
C GLU A 66 12.65 -5.53 -5.65
N LEU A 67 11.41 -5.80 -6.09
CA LEU A 67 11.08 -7.04 -6.79
C LEU A 67 11.47 -7.03 -8.28
N GLY A 68 11.55 -5.84 -8.89
CA GLY A 68 11.91 -5.67 -10.29
C GLY A 68 13.41 -5.50 -10.56
N LYS A 69 14.27 -5.60 -9.53
CA LYS A 69 15.74 -5.49 -9.63
C LYS A 69 16.43 -6.83 -9.97
N ARG A 70 15.69 -7.80 -10.49
CA ARG A 70 16.21 -9.13 -10.84
C ARG A 70 16.54 -9.23 -12.31
#